data_AF-A0A7S2VTE8-F1
#
_entry.id   AF-A0A7S2VTE8-F1
#
_cell.length_a   1.000
_cell.length_b   1.000
_cell.length_c   1.000
_cell.angle_alpha   90.00
_cell.angle_beta   90.00
_cell.angle_gamma   90.00
#
_symmetry.space_group_name_H-M   'P 1'
#
loop_
_entity.id
_entity.type
_entity.pdbx_description
1 polymer ?
#
loop_
_entity_poly.entity_id
_entity_poly.type
_entity_poly.pdbx_seq_one_letter_code
_entity_poly.pdbx_strand_id
1 'polypeptide(L)'
;WGDQDSAWATTTGATVTETAATATMTTTATATTSTSTATTTVAARYAFQDPKPSPLLSCLKVEAAGCYIIQDKETCLNSRDGRGLHSLKGRLIHGQPCVWCGGGQCTGPASSKCEPYDWVVKSHDFNLSLARERYQVADCPSWQRLPSLFCWALMLPYGYERALLRLQHAKNASIFACDEYAVYSNITVRLSSGIGGKAVRTNASPGPLAVVYGGQWSTALNTPIFVRFWRAIASAGRYARHEWTVKADPDSVFFPERLRELLLRDPLSSALPRAGEDGGRGACG
;
A
#
# COMPACT_ATOMS: atom_id res chain seq x y z
N TRP A 1 -14.09 -19.98 -56.30
CA TRP A 1 -13.71 -21.33 -56.73
C TRP A 1 -14.14 -22.29 -55.64
N GLY A 2 -15.27 -22.98 -55.87
CA GLY A 2 -15.81 -24.10 -55.07
C GLY A 2 -16.68 -23.67 -53.87
N ASP A 3 -18.02 -23.55 -53.90
CA ASP A 3 -19.10 -24.59 -53.94
C ASP A 3 -19.08 -25.53 -52.70
N GLN A 4 -20.14 -25.82 -51.89
CA GLN A 4 -21.61 -25.68 -52.01
C GLN A 4 -22.34 -25.62 -50.65
N ASP A 5 -23.57 -25.08 -50.69
CA ASP A 5 -24.86 -25.39 -50.03
C ASP A 5 -24.93 -26.53 -48.97
N SER A 6 -25.73 -26.48 -47.89
CA SER A 6 -27.20 -26.65 -47.93
C SER A 6 -27.89 -26.48 -46.55
N ALA A 7 -28.90 -25.61 -46.50
CA ALA A 7 -30.30 -25.83 -46.10
C ALA A 7 -30.77 -26.83 -44.99
N TRP A 8 -31.44 -26.26 -43.98
CA TRP A 8 -32.68 -26.60 -43.23
C TRP A 8 -33.26 -28.04 -43.17
N ALA A 9 -33.58 -28.49 -41.95
CA ALA A 9 -34.72 -29.37 -41.66
C ALA A 9 -35.30 -29.13 -40.25
N THR A 10 -36.61 -28.90 -40.23
CA THR A 10 -37.50 -28.77 -39.07
C THR A 10 -38.05 -30.14 -38.69
N THR A 11 -38.09 -30.52 -37.42
CA THR A 11 -38.94 -31.62 -36.96
C THR A 11 -39.64 -31.28 -35.63
N THR A 12 -40.93 -31.57 -35.67
CA THR A 12 -42.05 -31.42 -34.74
C THR A 12 -41.86 -32.04 -33.36
N GLY A 13 -42.60 -31.49 -32.39
CA GLY A 13 -42.65 -31.95 -31.01
C GLY A 13 -43.52 -33.20 -30.78
N ALA A 14 -43.31 -33.78 -29.60
CA ALA A 14 -44.27 -34.64 -28.92
C ALA A 14 -44.22 -34.33 -27.41
N THR A 15 -45.38 -33.98 -26.88
CA THR A 15 -45.70 -33.72 -25.49
C THR A 15 -45.69 -35.02 -24.68
N VAL A 16 -45.07 -35.02 -23.50
CA VAL A 16 -45.31 -36.02 -22.47
C VAL A 16 -45.78 -35.30 -21.21
N THR A 17 -47.04 -35.51 -20.88
CA THR A 17 -47.71 -35.14 -19.64
C THR A 17 -47.21 -36.03 -18.51
N GLU A 18 -46.75 -35.44 -17.41
CA GLU A 18 -46.56 -36.16 -16.15
C GLU A 18 -47.33 -35.46 -15.03
N THR A 19 -48.29 -36.21 -14.51
CA THR A 19 -49.27 -35.83 -13.49
C THR A 19 -48.65 -35.69 -12.11
N ALA A 20 -49.03 -34.63 -11.42
CA ALA A 20 -48.70 -34.37 -10.02
C ALA A 20 -49.36 -35.39 -9.08
N ALA A 21 -48.56 -35.96 -8.16
CA ALA A 21 -49.06 -36.61 -6.95
C ALA A 21 -48.43 -35.91 -5.73
N THR A 22 -49.27 -35.23 -4.96
CA THR A 22 -48.90 -34.48 -3.76
C THR A 22 -48.94 -35.42 -2.55
N ALA A 23 -47.78 -35.71 -1.96
CA ALA A 23 -47.70 -36.41 -0.67
C ALA A 23 -47.44 -35.39 0.45
N THR A 24 -48.39 -35.27 1.37
CA THR A 24 -48.31 -34.40 2.55
C THR A 24 -47.58 -35.16 3.67
N MET A 25 -46.42 -34.67 4.10
CA MET A 25 -45.77 -35.15 5.32
C MET A 25 -45.83 -34.06 6.39
N THR A 26 -46.54 -34.36 7.48
CA THR A 26 -46.64 -33.52 8.67
C THR A 26 -45.52 -33.91 9.63
N THR A 27 -44.48 -33.08 9.75
CA THR A 27 -43.43 -33.23 10.77
C THR A 27 -43.62 -32.18 11.86
N THR A 28 -44.02 -32.65 13.04
CA THR A 28 -44.11 -31.87 14.27
C THR A 28 -42.70 -31.69 14.84
N ALA A 29 -42.15 -30.48 14.79
CA ALA A 29 -40.86 -30.15 15.40
C ALA A 29 -41.07 -29.50 16.77
N THR A 30 -40.77 -30.24 17.83
CA THR A 30 -40.81 -29.78 19.21
C THR A 30 -39.54 -28.97 19.51
N ALA A 31 -39.66 -27.65 19.61
CA ALA A 31 -38.55 -26.76 19.97
C ALA A 31 -38.23 -26.90 21.47
N THR A 32 -37.07 -27.48 21.79
CA THR A 32 -36.53 -27.51 23.15
C THR A 32 -35.55 -26.37 23.30
N THR A 33 -35.91 -25.33 24.06
CA THR A 33 -35.07 -24.16 24.31
C THR A 33 -34.06 -24.49 25.40
N SER A 34 -32.82 -24.79 25.02
CA SER A 34 -31.68 -24.86 25.93
C SER A 34 -31.02 -23.49 26.03
N THR A 35 -31.31 -22.79 27.14
CA THR A 35 -30.69 -21.50 27.48
C THR A 35 -29.23 -21.73 27.88
N SER A 36 -28.31 -21.61 26.93
CA SER A 36 -26.87 -21.50 27.24
C SER A 36 -26.53 -20.04 27.48
N THR A 37 -26.36 -19.66 28.75
CA THR A 37 -25.73 -18.40 29.13
C THR A 37 -24.24 -18.46 28.78
N ALA A 38 -23.91 -18.11 27.54
CA ALA A 38 -22.54 -17.82 27.14
C ALA A 38 -22.16 -16.43 27.68
N THR A 39 -21.47 -16.42 28.82
CA THR A 39 -20.78 -15.24 29.36
C THR A 39 -19.74 -14.81 28.33
N THR A 40 -20.08 -13.81 27.51
CA THR A 40 -19.15 -13.22 26.53
C THR A 40 -18.16 -12.36 27.31
N THR A 41 -17.05 -12.95 27.73
CA THR A 41 -15.89 -12.20 28.18
C THR A 41 -15.33 -11.43 26.99
N VAL A 42 -15.39 -10.10 27.03
CA VAL A 42 -14.76 -9.17 26.07
C VAL A 42 -13.22 -9.17 26.21
N ALA A 43 -12.62 -10.25 26.70
CA ALA A 43 -11.20 -10.36 27.01
C ALA A 43 -10.57 -11.41 26.09
N ALA A 44 -10.14 -11.01 24.88
CA ALA A 44 -9.11 -11.70 24.06
C ALA A 44 -8.89 -11.09 22.65
N ARG A 45 -9.27 -9.84 22.35
CA ARG A 45 -9.12 -9.33 20.96
C ARG A 45 -7.69 -8.89 20.57
N TYR A 46 -6.75 -8.85 21.50
CA TYR A 46 -5.37 -8.40 21.23
C TYR A 46 -4.37 -9.33 21.90
N ALA A 47 -4.28 -10.57 21.42
CA ALA A 47 -3.16 -11.45 21.72
C ALA A 47 -1.87 -10.84 21.15
N PHE A 48 -0.75 -11.10 21.82
CA PHE A 48 0.59 -10.87 21.27
C PHE A 48 0.69 -11.42 19.84
N GLN A 49 0.80 -10.52 18.86
CA GLN A 49 0.79 -10.82 17.43
C GLN A 49 2.15 -10.45 16.82
N ASP A 50 2.51 -11.16 15.75
CA ASP A 50 3.66 -10.74 14.95
C ASP A 50 3.40 -9.35 14.35
N PRO A 51 4.42 -8.48 14.33
CA PRO A 51 4.28 -7.12 13.85
C PRO A 51 4.01 -7.12 12.35
N LYS A 52 3.17 -6.17 11.91
CA LYS A 52 2.99 -5.93 10.47
C LYS A 52 4.31 -5.48 9.84
N PRO A 53 4.54 -5.79 8.54
CA PRO A 53 5.74 -5.32 7.85
C PRO A 53 5.80 -3.79 7.76
N SER A 54 7.01 -3.26 7.57
CA SER A 54 7.32 -1.84 7.75
C SER A 54 6.65 -0.79 6.84
N PRO A 55 5.86 -1.04 5.77
CA PRO A 55 5.01 0.04 5.29
C PRO A 55 3.76 0.21 6.18
N LEU A 56 3.26 -0.87 6.80
CA LEU A 56 2.02 -0.89 7.59
C LEU A 56 2.20 -0.40 9.03
N LEU A 57 3.42 -0.04 9.44
CA LEU A 57 3.73 0.52 10.76
C LEU A 57 4.13 2.01 10.68
N SER A 58 3.91 2.65 9.53
CA SER A 58 4.31 4.04 9.29
C SER A 58 3.51 5.07 10.09
N CYS A 59 2.32 4.71 10.56
CA CYS A 59 1.51 5.55 11.45
C CYS A 59 2.12 5.69 12.86
N LEU A 60 2.97 4.74 13.27
CA LEU A 60 3.52 4.74 14.61
C LEU A 60 4.53 5.88 14.77
N LYS A 61 4.42 6.61 15.88
CA LYS A 61 5.33 7.70 16.24
C LYS A 61 6.75 7.13 16.35
N VAL A 62 7.70 7.77 15.66
CA VAL A 62 9.12 7.42 15.81
C VAL A 62 9.60 7.99 17.16
N GLU A 63 9.93 7.10 18.10
CA GLU A 63 10.50 7.50 19.37
C GLU A 63 12.04 7.51 19.26
N ALA A 64 12.62 8.68 19.02
CA ALA A 64 14.03 8.83 18.67
C ALA A 64 14.99 8.28 19.75
N ALA A 65 14.59 8.39 21.02
CA ALA A 65 15.35 7.83 22.14
C ALA A 65 15.15 6.30 22.29
N GLY A 66 14.15 5.71 21.63
CA GLY A 66 13.85 4.28 21.64
C GLY A 66 12.66 3.90 22.51
N CYS A 67 12.12 2.69 22.32
CA CYS A 67 10.94 2.25 23.06
C CYS A 67 11.17 2.16 24.58
N TYR A 68 12.40 1.81 24.99
CA TYR A 68 12.76 1.54 26.39
C TYR A 68 12.57 2.72 27.36
N ILE A 69 12.51 3.96 26.85
CA ILE A 69 12.26 5.15 27.67
C ILE A 69 10.78 5.36 27.98
N ILE A 70 9.88 4.72 27.23
CA ILE A 70 8.44 4.90 27.35
C ILE A 70 7.94 4.13 28.58
N GLN A 71 7.19 4.83 29.45
CA GLN A 71 6.71 4.31 30.72
C GLN A 71 5.20 4.10 30.78
N ASP A 72 4.46 4.58 29.77
CA ASP A 72 3.02 4.48 29.67
C ASP A 72 2.58 3.60 28.48
N LYS A 73 1.47 2.92 28.68
CA LYS A 73 0.92 1.96 27.73
C LYS A 73 0.55 2.62 26.40
N GLU A 74 -0.12 3.77 26.47
CA GLU A 74 -0.70 4.41 25.30
C GLU A 74 0.37 4.91 24.34
N THR A 75 1.38 5.61 24.84
CA THR A 75 2.53 6.05 24.03
C THR A 75 3.26 4.85 23.47
N CYS A 76 3.45 3.78 24.26
CA CYS A 76 4.13 2.58 23.81
C CYS A 76 3.41 1.95 22.60
N LEU A 77 2.09 1.76 22.71
CA LEU A 77 1.28 1.13 21.66
C LEU A 77 1.06 2.00 20.42
N ASN A 78 1.46 3.28 20.47
CA ASN A 78 1.44 4.19 19.32
C ASN A 78 2.84 4.55 18.83
N SER A 79 3.89 3.83 19.25
CA SER A 79 5.29 4.16 18.93
C SER A 79 6.07 3.02 18.27
N ARG A 80 7.12 3.39 17.55
CA ARG A 80 8.18 2.50 17.02
C ARG A 80 9.56 3.03 17.43
N ASP A 81 10.52 2.13 17.59
CA ASP A 81 11.87 2.50 18.03
C ASP A 81 12.59 3.30 16.94
N GLY A 82 13.04 4.51 17.30
CA GLY A 82 13.71 5.44 16.40
C GLY A 82 15.21 5.54 16.58
N ARG A 83 15.84 4.70 17.41
CA ARG A 83 17.29 4.80 17.67
C ARG A 83 18.07 4.57 16.39
N GLY A 84 19.14 5.34 16.17
CA GLY A 84 19.95 5.23 14.95
C GLY A 84 20.66 3.87 14.76
N LEU A 85 20.70 3.03 15.79
CA LEU A 85 21.32 1.72 15.73
C LEU A 85 20.32 0.70 15.15
N HIS A 86 20.60 0.13 13.98
CA HIS A 86 19.68 -0.83 13.35
C HIS A 86 19.47 -2.09 14.18
N SER A 87 20.54 -2.64 14.73
CA SER A 87 20.52 -3.87 15.52
C SER A 87 21.36 -3.71 16.78
N LEU A 88 20.97 -4.38 17.86
CA LEU A 88 21.73 -4.46 19.10
C LEU A 88 21.84 -5.92 19.54
N LYS A 89 23.06 -6.43 19.77
CA LYS A 89 23.32 -7.83 20.14
C LYS A 89 22.63 -8.86 19.22
N GLY A 90 22.63 -8.59 17.91
CA GLY A 90 22.01 -9.46 16.90
C GLY A 90 20.48 -9.39 16.82
N ARG A 91 19.83 -8.48 17.54
CA ARG A 91 18.37 -8.25 17.51
C ARG A 91 18.07 -6.94 16.79
N LEU A 92 17.07 -6.93 15.91
CA LEU A 92 16.65 -5.71 15.24
C LEU A 92 15.98 -4.79 16.27
N ILE A 93 16.30 -3.50 16.25
CA ILE A 93 15.64 -2.52 17.13
C ILE A 93 15.08 -1.36 16.33
N HIS A 94 15.83 -0.76 15.41
CA HIS A 94 15.36 0.39 14.63
C HIS A 94 14.13 0.03 13.78
N GLY A 95 13.09 0.88 13.85
CA GLY A 95 11.86 0.74 13.10
C GLY A 95 10.93 -0.36 13.61
N GLN A 96 11.31 -1.10 14.64
CA GLN A 96 10.44 -2.11 15.26
C GLN A 96 9.31 -1.42 16.02
N PRO A 97 8.07 -1.95 15.97
CA PRO A 97 7.02 -1.49 16.85
C PRO A 97 7.40 -1.76 18.30
N CYS A 98 6.99 -0.87 19.18
CA CYS A 98 7.19 -1.07 20.60
C CYS A 98 6.23 -2.14 21.15
N VAL A 99 6.63 -2.80 22.22
CA VAL A 99 5.86 -3.83 22.92
C VAL A 99 5.65 -3.40 24.35
N TRP A 100 4.40 -3.26 24.76
CA TRP A 100 4.01 -2.99 26.14
C TRP A 100 3.95 -4.29 26.94
N CYS A 101 4.78 -4.44 27.97
CA CYS A 101 4.92 -5.68 28.73
C CYS A 101 3.98 -5.75 29.95
N GLY A 102 2.74 -5.32 29.76
CA GLY A 102 1.71 -5.35 30.81
C GLY A 102 2.00 -4.44 32.01
N GLY A 103 2.88 -3.43 31.84
CA GLY A 103 3.34 -2.53 32.91
C GLY A 103 4.44 -3.10 33.81
N GLY A 104 4.81 -4.37 33.60
CA GLY A 104 5.99 -5.00 34.18
C GLY A 104 7.22 -4.83 33.30
N GLN A 105 8.34 -5.39 33.76
CA GLN A 105 9.60 -5.40 33.02
C GLN A 105 9.53 -6.28 31.75
N CYS A 106 10.06 -5.76 30.64
CA CYS A 106 10.08 -6.48 29.37
C CYS A 106 11.19 -7.53 29.28
N THR A 107 12.42 -7.20 29.66
CA THR A 107 13.59 -8.09 29.56
C THR A 107 14.61 -7.80 30.67
N GLY A 108 15.15 -8.85 31.30
CA GLY A 108 16.27 -8.74 32.26
C GLY A 108 15.98 -7.87 33.49
N PRO A 109 17.01 -7.28 34.14
CA PRO A 109 16.86 -6.43 35.32
C PRO A 109 16.44 -4.98 35.00
N ALA A 110 16.18 -4.67 33.73
CA ALA A 110 15.79 -3.33 33.33
C ALA A 110 14.33 -3.04 33.76
N SER A 111 14.08 -1.81 34.23
CA SER A 111 12.73 -1.32 34.56
C SER A 111 11.93 -0.88 33.33
N SER A 112 12.35 -1.27 32.13
CA SER A 112 11.68 -0.89 30.88
C SER A 112 10.37 -1.65 30.74
N LYS A 113 9.27 -0.89 30.67
CA LYS A 113 7.90 -1.41 30.50
C LYS A 113 7.50 -1.55 29.03
N CYS A 114 8.31 -0.96 28.15
CA CYS A 114 8.09 -0.85 26.73
C CYS A 114 9.42 -1.16 26.02
N GLU A 115 9.48 -2.08 25.06
CA GLU A 115 10.73 -2.43 24.35
C GLU A 115 10.45 -2.78 22.88
N PRO A 116 11.43 -2.74 21.97
CA PRO A 116 11.25 -3.16 20.58
C PRO A 116 10.85 -4.64 20.47
N TYR A 117 9.99 -4.99 19.51
CA TYR A 117 9.49 -6.37 19.33
C TYR A 117 10.59 -7.44 19.32
N ASP A 118 11.56 -7.33 18.41
CA ASP A 118 12.68 -8.26 18.28
C ASP A 118 13.54 -8.36 19.56
N TRP A 119 13.62 -7.26 20.33
CA TRP A 119 14.35 -7.23 21.59
C TRP A 119 13.70 -8.12 22.65
N VAL A 120 12.35 -8.08 22.72
CA VAL A 120 11.53 -8.88 23.63
C VAL A 120 11.52 -10.35 23.21
N VAL A 121 11.12 -10.66 21.97
CA VAL A 121 10.88 -12.06 21.55
C VAL A 121 12.14 -12.90 21.40
N LYS A 122 13.28 -12.27 21.11
CA LYS A 122 14.57 -12.96 21.01
C LYS A 122 15.31 -12.99 22.34
N SER A 123 14.67 -12.59 23.44
CA SER A 123 15.28 -12.65 24.77
C SER A 123 15.28 -14.05 25.35
N HIS A 124 16.33 -14.38 26.11
CA HIS A 124 16.46 -15.68 26.75
C HIS A 124 15.38 -15.96 27.80
N ASP A 125 14.81 -14.90 28.38
CA ASP A 125 13.74 -14.88 29.37
C ASP A 125 12.36 -14.69 28.73
N PHE A 126 12.24 -14.70 27.39
CA PHE A 126 10.96 -14.56 26.72
C PHE A 126 10.05 -15.76 27.00
N ASN A 127 8.85 -15.47 27.48
CA ASN A 127 7.81 -16.46 27.74
C ASN A 127 6.57 -16.14 26.91
N LEU A 128 6.29 -16.99 25.91
CA LEU A 128 5.17 -16.78 24.98
C LEU A 128 3.80 -16.84 25.67
N SER A 129 3.63 -17.69 26.69
CA SER A 129 2.37 -17.79 27.43
C SER A 129 2.08 -16.51 28.20
N LEU A 130 3.11 -15.96 28.86
CA LEU A 130 3.05 -14.66 29.53
C LEU A 130 2.75 -13.52 28.54
N ALA A 131 3.44 -13.53 27.39
CA ALA A 131 3.26 -12.51 26.37
C ALA A 131 1.83 -12.51 25.82
N ARG A 132 1.26 -13.69 25.53
CA ARG A 132 -0.14 -13.81 25.07
C ARG A 132 -1.15 -13.32 26.10
N GLU A 133 -0.85 -13.45 27.39
CA GLU A 133 -1.73 -13.00 28.48
C GLU A 133 -1.67 -11.47 28.68
N ARG A 134 -0.47 -10.87 28.61
CA ARG A 134 -0.25 -9.50 29.11
C ARG A 134 0.34 -8.52 28.11
N TYR A 135 1.07 -9.00 27.10
CA TYR A 135 1.86 -8.14 26.23
C TYR A 135 1.01 -7.67 25.05
N GLN A 136 1.24 -6.43 24.63
CA GLN A 136 0.60 -5.83 23.47
C GLN A 136 1.67 -5.22 22.58
N VAL A 137 1.57 -5.49 21.27
CA VAL A 137 2.48 -4.94 20.27
C VAL A 137 1.83 -3.70 19.68
N ALA A 138 2.60 -2.62 19.56
CA ALA A 138 2.18 -1.42 18.86
C ALA A 138 1.83 -1.77 17.42
N ASP A 139 0.67 -1.31 16.97
CA ASP A 139 0.17 -1.60 15.63
C ASP A 139 -0.61 -0.40 15.12
N CYS A 140 -0.62 -0.25 13.80
CA CYS A 140 -1.50 0.72 13.16
C CYS A 140 -2.92 0.16 13.10
N PRO A 141 -3.95 0.96 13.43
CA PRO A 141 -5.34 0.60 13.17
C PRO A 141 -5.50 0.03 11.76
N SER A 142 -6.20 -1.09 11.62
CA SER A 142 -6.43 -1.75 10.32
C SER A 142 -7.10 -0.85 9.27
N TRP A 143 -7.68 0.27 9.70
CA TRP A 143 -8.35 1.26 8.85
C TRP A 143 -7.44 2.37 8.33
N GLN A 144 -6.23 2.54 8.88
CA GLN A 144 -5.24 3.47 8.32
C GLN A 144 -4.64 2.87 7.06
N ARG A 145 -5.36 3.02 5.94
CA ARG A 145 -4.82 2.76 4.61
C ARG A 145 -3.72 3.78 4.33
N LEU A 146 -2.56 3.28 3.89
CA LEU A 146 -1.54 4.15 3.35
C LEU A 146 -2.09 4.86 2.10
N PRO A 147 -1.68 6.12 1.83
CA PRO A 147 -2.09 6.79 0.62
C PRO A 147 -1.70 5.98 -0.61
N SER A 148 -2.69 5.71 -1.45
CA SER A 148 -2.50 5.02 -2.73
C SER A 148 -1.74 5.91 -3.71
N LEU A 149 -0.75 5.34 -4.41
CA LEU A 149 0.13 6.06 -5.32
C LEU A 149 0.00 5.56 -6.76
N PHE A 150 -0.30 6.49 -7.67
CA PHE A 150 -0.08 6.31 -9.11
C PHE A 150 1.27 6.93 -9.49
N CYS A 151 2.24 6.10 -9.87
CA CYS A 151 3.59 6.56 -10.21
C CYS A 151 3.89 6.46 -11.70
N TRP A 152 4.54 7.47 -12.26
CA TRP A 152 4.91 7.44 -13.67
C TRP A 152 6.29 8.02 -13.93
N ALA A 153 6.91 7.54 -15.01
CA ALA A 153 8.19 8.02 -15.51
C ALA A 153 8.13 8.24 -17.02
N LEU A 154 8.86 9.26 -17.49
CA LEU A 154 9.17 9.45 -18.91
C LEU A 154 10.53 8.82 -19.19
N MET A 155 10.58 7.88 -20.12
CA MET A 155 11.79 7.17 -20.51
C MET A 155 12.27 7.62 -21.90
N LEU A 156 13.54 8.01 -22.00
CA LEU A 156 14.27 8.09 -23.24
C LEU A 156 14.51 6.67 -23.78
N PRO A 157 14.10 6.38 -25.04
CA PRO A 157 14.25 5.04 -25.61
C PRO A 157 15.71 4.69 -25.94
N TYR A 158 16.58 5.68 -25.98
CA TYR A 158 18.02 5.59 -26.18
C TYR A 158 18.76 5.80 -24.86
N GLY A 159 20.02 5.36 -24.82
CA GLY A 159 20.85 5.47 -23.62
C GLY A 159 20.52 4.46 -22.53
N TYR A 160 20.87 4.80 -21.29
CA TYR A 160 20.91 3.88 -20.16
C TYR A 160 19.56 3.69 -19.45
N GLU A 161 18.61 4.62 -19.61
CA GLU A 161 17.33 4.61 -18.88
C GLU A 161 16.52 3.33 -19.11
N ARG A 162 16.58 2.76 -20.33
CA ARG A 162 15.92 1.49 -20.65
C ARG A 162 16.45 0.34 -19.80
N ALA A 163 17.76 0.24 -19.64
CA ALA A 163 18.37 -0.81 -18.80
C ALA A 163 18.04 -0.58 -17.32
N LEU A 164 18.04 0.69 -16.90
CA LEU A 164 17.72 1.08 -15.54
C LEU A 164 16.28 0.75 -15.15
N LEU A 165 15.29 1.10 -15.97
CA LEU A 165 13.88 0.77 -15.71
C LEU A 165 13.60 -0.73 -15.76
N ARG A 166 14.32 -1.49 -16.59
CA ARG A 166 14.26 -2.97 -16.57
C ARG A 166 14.76 -3.53 -15.23
N LEU A 167 15.87 -2.99 -14.72
CA LEU A 167 16.41 -3.38 -13.42
C LEU A 167 15.47 -3.00 -12.27
N GLN A 168 14.93 -1.77 -12.28
CA GLN A 168 13.96 -1.32 -11.28
C GLN A 168 12.70 -2.18 -11.29
N HIS A 169 12.17 -2.51 -12.48
CA HIS A 169 11.04 -3.43 -12.61
C HIS A 169 11.38 -4.83 -12.09
N ALA A 170 12.54 -5.38 -12.44
CA ALA A 170 12.98 -6.71 -11.97
C ALA A 170 13.14 -6.77 -10.44
N LYS A 171 13.48 -5.64 -9.80
CA LYS A 171 13.62 -5.52 -8.34
C LYS A 171 12.36 -5.04 -7.64
N ASN A 172 11.27 -4.80 -8.37
CA ASN A 172 10.06 -4.16 -7.84
C ASN A 172 10.38 -2.88 -7.03
N ALA A 173 11.21 -2.01 -7.60
CA ALA A 173 11.76 -0.82 -6.93
C ALA A 173 11.31 0.48 -7.62
N SER A 174 11.51 1.63 -6.96
CA SER A 174 11.10 2.95 -7.48
C SER A 174 9.60 2.95 -7.84
N ILE A 175 9.21 3.51 -8.99
CA ILE A 175 7.81 3.58 -9.42
C ILE A 175 7.11 2.22 -9.49
N PHE A 176 7.87 1.11 -9.63
CA PHE A 176 7.29 -0.23 -9.73
C PHE A 176 6.77 -0.77 -8.38
N ALA A 177 7.13 -0.14 -7.25
CA ALA A 177 6.58 -0.42 -5.92
C ALA A 177 5.32 0.41 -5.57
N CYS A 178 4.84 1.25 -6.48
CA CYS A 178 3.58 1.97 -6.31
C CYS A 178 2.36 1.06 -6.57
N ASP A 179 1.20 1.44 -6.04
CA ASP A 179 -0.07 0.70 -6.21
C ASP A 179 -0.43 0.53 -7.69
N GLU A 180 -0.13 1.56 -8.48
CA GLU A 180 -0.22 1.50 -9.92
C GLU A 180 0.89 2.33 -10.57
N TYR A 181 1.36 1.88 -11.73
CA TYR A 181 2.40 2.60 -12.46
C TYR A 181 2.20 2.66 -13.97
N ALA A 182 2.88 3.62 -14.59
CA ALA A 182 2.98 3.76 -16.03
C ALA A 182 4.35 4.32 -16.45
N VAL A 183 5.01 3.66 -17.40
CA VAL A 183 6.16 4.26 -18.08
C VAL A 183 5.68 4.83 -19.41
N TYR A 184 6.11 6.03 -19.76
CA TYR A 184 5.83 6.68 -21.02
C TYR A 184 7.10 6.85 -21.85
N SER A 185 6.98 6.84 -23.16
CA SER A 185 8.06 7.15 -24.11
C SER A 185 7.46 7.56 -25.45
N ASN A 186 8.27 7.89 -26.46
CA ASN A 186 7.78 8.13 -27.81
C ASN A 186 7.62 6.85 -28.64
N ILE A 187 8.13 5.72 -28.14
CA ILE A 187 7.97 4.39 -28.74
C ILE A 187 7.53 3.37 -27.69
N THR A 188 7.02 2.23 -28.16
CA THR A 188 6.68 1.09 -27.31
C THR A 188 7.92 0.24 -27.05
N VAL A 189 8.31 0.10 -25.79
CA VAL A 189 9.47 -0.71 -25.35
C VAL A 189 9.01 -1.68 -24.28
N ARG A 190 9.41 -2.96 -24.39
CA ARG A 190 9.18 -3.97 -23.35
C ARG A 190 10.20 -3.82 -22.22
N LEU A 191 9.70 -3.73 -20.99
CA LEU A 191 10.45 -3.56 -19.75
C LEU A 191 10.49 -4.83 -18.89
N SER A 192 9.51 -5.73 -19.02
CA SER A 192 9.50 -7.00 -18.28
C SER A 192 10.57 -7.99 -18.82
N SER A 193 11.34 -8.61 -17.91
CA SER A 193 12.50 -9.46 -18.24
C SER A 193 12.21 -10.96 -18.35
N GLY A 194 10.95 -11.41 -18.30
CA GLY A 194 10.60 -12.84 -18.23
C GLY A 194 9.54 -13.32 -19.22
N ILE A 195 9.50 -14.65 -19.40
CA ILE A 195 8.45 -15.42 -20.08
C ILE A 195 7.48 -15.88 -18.98
N GLY A 196 6.26 -15.34 -18.96
CA GLY A 196 5.20 -15.77 -18.02
C GLY A 196 4.60 -14.68 -17.10
N GLY A 197 5.23 -13.51 -16.99
CA GLY A 197 4.64 -12.35 -16.28
C GLY A 197 3.82 -11.43 -17.20
N LYS A 198 2.91 -10.63 -16.63
CA LYS A 198 2.19 -9.57 -17.36
C LYS A 198 3.21 -8.67 -18.05
N ALA A 199 3.14 -8.56 -19.37
CA ALA A 199 4.09 -7.78 -20.13
C ALA A 199 3.99 -6.29 -19.75
N VAL A 200 5.05 -5.74 -19.17
CA VAL A 200 5.15 -4.31 -18.89
C VAL A 200 5.82 -3.63 -20.08
N ARG A 201 5.12 -2.64 -20.64
CA ARG A 201 5.55 -1.85 -21.80
C ARG A 201 5.36 -0.37 -21.52
N THR A 202 6.13 0.45 -22.21
CA THR A 202 5.87 1.90 -22.24
C THR A 202 4.57 2.21 -22.97
N ASN A 203 3.89 3.26 -22.52
CA ASN A 203 2.79 3.90 -23.22
C ASN A 203 3.39 4.91 -24.21
N ALA A 204 3.26 4.61 -25.50
CA ALA A 204 3.86 5.43 -26.55
C ALA A 204 3.01 6.67 -26.82
N SER A 205 3.64 7.86 -26.81
CA SER A 205 3.06 9.10 -27.33
C SER A 205 4.03 9.68 -28.37
N PRO A 206 3.72 9.60 -29.67
CA PRO A 206 4.63 10.00 -30.73
C PRO A 206 5.12 11.45 -30.62
N GLY A 207 6.35 11.67 -31.07
CA GLY A 207 6.98 12.99 -31.11
C GLY A 207 8.44 12.95 -30.67
N PRO A 208 9.19 14.05 -30.88
CA PRO A 208 10.57 14.14 -30.44
C PRO A 208 10.66 14.16 -28.92
N LEU A 209 11.72 13.55 -28.39
CA LEU A 209 12.16 13.66 -26.99
C LEU A 209 13.50 14.41 -26.85
N ALA A 210 14.21 14.61 -27.96
CA ALA A 210 15.39 15.45 -27.99
C ALA A 210 14.99 16.92 -27.83
N VAL A 211 15.79 17.67 -27.08
CA VAL A 211 15.55 19.07 -26.76
C VAL A 211 16.81 19.88 -26.98
N VAL A 212 16.59 21.15 -27.28
CA VAL A 212 17.66 22.15 -27.31
C VAL A 212 17.92 22.62 -25.89
N TYR A 213 19.19 22.88 -25.57
CA TYR A 213 19.60 23.56 -24.35
C TYR A 213 19.66 25.06 -24.60
N GLY A 214 19.10 25.86 -23.68
CA GLY A 214 19.11 27.30 -23.85
C GLY A 214 18.30 28.05 -22.78
N GLY A 215 17.87 29.26 -23.15
CA GLY A 215 17.23 30.20 -22.24
C GLY A 215 18.23 30.85 -21.26
N GLN A 216 17.71 31.69 -20.37
CA GLN A 216 18.50 32.43 -19.38
C GLN A 216 19.38 31.52 -18.50
N TRP A 217 18.96 30.28 -18.28
CA TRP A 217 19.60 29.33 -17.38
C TRP A 217 20.38 28.23 -18.10
N SER A 218 20.44 28.25 -19.44
CA SER A 218 21.11 27.22 -20.27
C SER A 218 20.67 25.78 -19.94
N THR A 219 19.36 25.59 -19.72
CA THR A 219 18.78 24.28 -19.34
C THR A 219 18.04 23.63 -20.51
N ALA A 220 17.66 22.36 -20.33
CA ALA A 220 16.87 21.60 -21.29
C ALA A 220 15.47 22.20 -21.48
N LEU A 221 15.13 22.62 -22.70
CA LEU A 221 13.82 23.22 -23.02
C LEU A 221 12.76 22.14 -23.30
N ASN A 222 12.36 21.41 -22.26
CA ASN A 222 11.53 20.20 -22.35
C ASN A 222 10.04 20.37 -21.96
N THR A 223 9.58 21.59 -21.64
CA THR A 223 8.20 21.86 -21.24
C THR A 223 7.15 21.29 -22.20
N PRO A 224 7.26 21.45 -23.54
CA PRO A 224 6.26 20.91 -24.48
C PRO A 224 6.16 19.38 -24.45
N ILE A 225 7.28 18.70 -24.16
CA ILE A 225 7.31 17.24 -24.01
C ILE A 225 6.52 16.83 -22.78
N PHE A 226 6.75 17.47 -21.63
CA PHE A 226 6.00 17.17 -20.41
C PHE A 226 4.51 17.47 -20.55
N VAL A 227 4.14 18.58 -21.19
CA VAL A 227 2.72 18.90 -21.46
C VAL A 227 2.06 17.77 -22.28
N ARG A 228 2.75 17.24 -23.31
CA ARG A 228 2.24 16.12 -24.12
C ARG A 228 1.96 14.88 -23.26
N PHE A 229 2.90 14.48 -22.41
CA PHE A 229 2.73 13.28 -21.58
C PHE A 229 1.72 13.47 -20.45
N TRP A 230 1.64 14.67 -19.84
CA TRP A 230 0.59 14.97 -18.88
C TRP A 230 -0.80 14.90 -19.51
N ARG A 231 -0.98 15.34 -20.76
CA ARG A 231 -2.24 15.14 -21.50
C ARG A 231 -2.55 13.66 -21.72
N ALA A 232 -1.54 12.84 -22.03
CA ALA A 232 -1.73 11.40 -22.18
C ALA A 232 -2.15 10.74 -20.85
N ILE A 233 -1.54 11.14 -19.73
CA ILE A 233 -1.91 10.67 -18.38
C ILE A 233 -3.32 11.08 -18.02
N ALA A 234 -3.67 12.35 -18.27
CA ALA A 234 -5.00 12.89 -18.03
C ALA A 234 -6.07 12.10 -18.82
N SER A 235 -5.82 11.88 -20.11
CA SER A 235 -6.70 11.09 -20.99
C SER A 235 -6.87 9.65 -20.53
N ALA A 236 -5.80 9.00 -20.04
CA ALA A 236 -5.88 7.64 -19.53
C ALA A 236 -6.67 7.53 -18.20
N GLY A 237 -6.79 8.62 -17.43
CA GLY A 237 -7.61 8.69 -16.21
C GLY A 237 -7.18 7.79 -15.04
N ARG A 238 -6.14 6.96 -15.20
CA ARG A 238 -5.68 5.99 -14.19
C ARG A 238 -5.29 6.66 -12.88
N TYR A 239 -4.69 7.85 -12.99
CA TYR A 239 -4.23 8.64 -11.86
C TYR A 239 -5.37 9.03 -10.88
N ALA A 240 -6.59 9.20 -11.38
CA ALA A 240 -7.75 9.60 -10.58
C ALA A 240 -8.29 8.49 -9.67
N ARG A 241 -7.79 7.25 -9.79
CA ARG A 241 -8.12 6.13 -8.90
C ARG A 241 -7.24 6.08 -7.65
N HIS A 242 -6.27 6.99 -7.53
CA HIS A 242 -5.28 7.02 -6.47
C HIS A 242 -5.31 8.39 -5.79
N GLU A 243 -4.89 8.43 -4.54
CA GLU A 243 -4.85 9.67 -3.75
C GLU A 243 -3.73 10.59 -4.21
N TRP A 244 -2.63 10.02 -4.72
CA TRP A 244 -1.46 10.77 -5.14
C TRP A 244 -0.96 10.33 -6.51
N THR A 245 -0.52 11.32 -7.30
CA THR A 245 0.19 11.09 -8.56
C THR A 245 1.64 11.53 -8.41
N VAL A 246 2.58 10.63 -8.72
CA VAL A 246 4.00 10.87 -8.58
C VAL A 246 4.68 10.78 -9.94
N LYS A 247 5.40 11.83 -10.33
CA LYS A 247 6.36 11.78 -11.44
C LYS A 247 7.76 11.54 -10.84
N ALA A 248 8.41 10.47 -11.23
CA ALA A 248 9.81 10.21 -10.89
C ALA A 248 10.62 9.99 -12.17
N ASP A 249 11.80 10.63 -12.26
CA ASP A 249 12.70 10.37 -13.39
C ASP A 249 13.33 8.98 -13.26
N PRO A 250 13.64 8.29 -14.37
CA PRO A 250 14.21 6.95 -14.34
C PRO A 250 15.48 6.81 -13.48
N ASP A 251 16.29 7.87 -13.40
CA ASP A 251 17.55 7.94 -12.64
C ASP A 251 17.40 8.50 -11.22
N SER A 252 16.17 8.78 -10.79
CA SER A 252 15.89 9.18 -9.41
C SER A 252 15.87 7.99 -8.44
N VAL A 253 16.50 8.15 -7.29
CA VAL A 253 16.31 7.24 -6.14
C VAL A 253 14.98 7.59 -5.47
N PHE A 254 13.96 6.76 -5.66
CA PHE A 254 12.62 6.98 -5.14
C PHE A 254 12.15 5.79 -4.30
N PHE A 255 11.61 6.08 -3.12
CA PHE A 255 11.07 5.10 -2.17
C PHE A 255 9.58 5.42 -1.91
N PRO A 256 8.63 4.74 -2.59
CA PRO A 256 7.19 4.97 -2.42
C PRO A 256 6.73 4.90 -0.97
N GLU A 257 7.30 3.99 -0.18
CA GLU A 257 6.99 3.79 1.23
C GLU A 257 7.34 5.04 2.05
N ARG A 258 8.53 5.61 1.82
CA ARG A 258 8.96 6.83 2.51
C ARG A 258 8.04 8.01 2.17
N LEU A 259 7.58 8.11 0.93
CA LEU A 259 6.61 9.13 0.55
C LEU A 259 5.27 8.92 1.27
N ARG A 260 4.75 7.70 1.34
CA ARG A 260 3.52 7.39 2.10
C ARG A 260 3.63 7.80 3.57
N GLU A 261 4.79 7.58 4.20
CA GLU A 261 5.01 8.03 5.59
C GLU A 261 4.93 9.56 5.72
N LEU A 262 5.49 10.30 4.76
CA LEU A 262 5.46 11.76 4.78
C LEU A 262 4.04 12.30 4.58
N LEU A 263 3.29 11.69 3.66
CA LEU A 263 1.91 12.07 3.34
C LEU A 263 0.92 11.79 4.49
N LEU A 264 1.26 10.86 5.40
CA LEU A 264 0.45 10.58 6.59
C LEU A 264 0.73 11.55 7.76
N ARG A 265 1.92 12.15 7.80
CA ARG A 265 2.33 13.04 8.90
C ARG A 265 1.84 14.46 8.74
N ASP A 266 1.50 14.85 7.53
CA ASP A 266 1.11 16.22 7.21
C ASP A 266 -0.26 16.21 6.52
N PRO A 267 -1.34 16.61 7.19
CA PRO A 267 -2.55 16.94 6.48
C PRO A 267 -2.24 18.24 5.76
N LEU A 268 -1.90 18.14 4.47
CA LEU A 268 -1.74 19.27 3.54
C LEU A 268 -2.96 20.21 3.48
N SER A 269 -4.02 19.94 4.25
CA SER A 269 -5.08 20.88 4.62
C SER A 269 -4.59 22.09 5.43
N SER A 270 -3.38 22.07 5.99
CA SER A 270 -2.74 23.26 6.60
C SER A 270 -2.17 24.23 5.55
N ALA A 271 -2.02 23.79 4.29
CA ALA A 271 -1.39 24.57 3.22
C ALA A 271 -2.39 25.13 2.17
N LEU A 272 -3.69 24.83 2.29
CA LEU A 272 -4.72 25.49 1.49
C LEU A 272 -5.32 26.64 2.30
N PRO A 273 -5.22 27.91 1.83
CA PRO A 273 -6.01 28.98 2.39
C PRO A 273 -7.48 28.57 2.35
N ARG A 274 -8.19 28.71 3.48
CA ARG A 274 -9.64 28.51 3.50
C ARG A 274 -10.25 29.45 2.46
N ALA A 275 -10.84 28.87 1.42
CA ALA A 275 -11.66 29.64 0.49
C ALA A 275 -12.88 30.14 1.26
N GLY A 276 -12.87 31.43 1.59
CA GLY A 276 -14.01 32.12 2.22
C GLY A 276 -13.68 32.71 3.57
N GLU A 277 -12.94 33.82 3.58
CA GLU A 277 -13.06 34.93 4.53
C GLU A 277 -12.09 36.04 4.10
N ASP A 278 -12.33 36.61 2.92
CA ASP A 278 -11.84 37.97 2.65
C ASP A 278 -12.89 38.70 1.82
N GLY A 279 -13.84 39.30 2.54
CA GLY A 279 -14.70 40.32 1.99
C GLY A 279 -13.88 41.60 1.83
N GLY A 280 -13.43 41.91 0.62
CA GLY A 280 -12.90 43.25 0.36
C GLY A 280 -11.99 43.40 -0.84
N ARG A 281 -12.58 43.82 -1.97
CA ARG A 281 -12.01 44.67 -3.02
C ARG A 281 -10.62 44.33 -3.59
N GLY A 282 -10.63 43.91 -4.85
CA GLY A 282 -9.48 44.04 -5.73
C GLY A 282 -9.76 43.42 -7.09
N ALA A 283 -10.39 44.18 -7.98
CA ALA A 283 -10.56 43.81 -9.38
C ALA A 283 -9.19 43.85 -10.10
N CYS A 284 -8.93 42.86 -10.95
CA CYS A 284 -7.92 42.97 -12.00
C CYS A 284 -8.63 42.91 -13.35
N GLY A 285 -8.53 44.03 -14.08
CA GLY A 285 -8.44 44.01 -15.54
C GLY A 285 -7.00 43.71 -15.98
#